data_AF-A0A6V7IP09-F1
#
_entry.id   AF-A0A6V7IP09-F1
#
_cell.length_a   1.000
_cell.length_b   1.000
_cell.length_c   1.000
_cell.angle_alpha   90.00
_cell.angle_beta   90.00
_cell.angle_gamma   90.00
#
_symmetry.space_group_name_H-M   'P 1'
#
loop_
_entity.id
_entity.type
_entity.pdbx_description
1 polymer ?
#
loop_
_entity_poly.entity_id
_entity_poly.type
_entity_poly.pdbx_seq_one_letter_code
_entity_poly.pdbx_strand_id
1 'polypeptide(L)'
;TAEKIEYERKLIGEVPMPEEPMSPGEECVYAGWGINEEHDAKPSDELRFAYGKIYARMFCVGWLVEDLQDYEFCIRPVRDSSAIMHA
;
A
#
# COMPACT_ATOMS: atom_id res chain seq x y z
N THR A 1 -19.92 0.09 -24.44
CA THR A 1 -21.06 -0.79 -24.83
C THR A 1 -21.54 -1.55 -23.61
N ALA A 2 -22.75 -2.11 -23.64
CA ALA A 2 -23.31 -2.87 -22.52
C ALA A 2 -22.38 -4.02 -22.06
N GLU A 3 -21.70 -4.67 -23.00
CA GLU A 3 -20.71 -5.74 -22.74
C GLU A 3 -19.51 -5.26 -21.91
N LYS A 4 -19.01 -4.05 -22.17
CA LYS A 4 -17.89 -3.47 -21.41
C LYS A 4 -18.28 -3.23 -19.95
N ILE A 5 -19.50 -2.75 -19.71
CA ILE A 5 -20.01 -2.48 -18.35
C ILE A 5 -20.23 -3.79 -17.58
N GLU A 6 -20.73 -4.84 -18.26
CA GLU A 6 -20.90 -6.15 -17.64
C GLU A 6 -19.55 -6.80 -17.28
N TYR A 7 -18.55 -6.67 -18.15
CA TYR A 7 -17.18 -7.12 -17.87
C TYR A 7 -16.56 -6.38 -16.69
N GLU A 8 -16.69 -5.05 -16.63
CA GLU A 8 -16.19 -4.23 -15.51
C GLU A 8 -16.84 -4.61 -14.18
N ARG A 9 -18.13 -4.95 -14.17
CA ARG A 9 -18.82 -5.44 -12.96
C ARG A 9 -18.29 -6.78 -12.45
N LYS A 10 -17.81 -7.65 -13.34
CA LYS A 10 -17.19 -8.94 -12.97
C LYS A 10 -15.81 -8.76 -12.31
N LEU A 11 -15.19 -7.59 -12.48
CA LEU A 11 -13.91 -7.25 -11.85
C LEU A 11 -14.07 -6.65 -10.44
N ILE A 12 -15.31 -6.36 -10.02
CA ILE A 12 -15.60 -5.85 -8.68
C ILE A 12 -15.88 -7.03 -7.76
N GLY A 13 -14.97 -7.25 -6.81
CA GLY A 13 -15.11 -8.26 -5.75
C GLY A 13 -15.09 -7.62 -4.37
N GLU A 14 -15.60 -8.35 -3.39
CA GLU A 14 -15.49 -7.97 -1.98
C GLU A 14 -14.12 -8.33 -1.43
N VAL A 15 -13.56 -7.45 -0.59
CA VAL A 15 -12.35 -7.75 0.17
C VAL A 15 -12.79 -8.21 1.57
N PRO A 16 -12.43 -9.44 2.00
CA PRO A 16 -12.82 -9.92 3.31
C PRO A 16 -12.16 -9.07 4.40
N MET A 17 -12.94 -8.70 5.41
CA MET A 17 -12.41 -8.03 6.59
C MET A 17 -11.62 -9.04 7.44
N PRO A 18 -10.41 -8.68 7.91
CA PRO A 18 -9.65 -9.57 8.77
C PRO A 18 -10.35 -9.74 10.12
N GLU A 19 -10.35 -10.97 10.65
CA GLU A 19 -10.89 -11.29 11.98
C GLU A 19 -9.93 -10.87 13.11
N GLU A 20 -8.63 -10.87 12.82
CA GLU A 20 -7.55 -10.52 13.74
C GLU A 20 -6.62 -9.46 13.12
N PRO A 21 -6.03 -8.56 13.93
CA PRO A 21 -5.08 -7.58 13.43
C PRO A 21 -3.79 -8.25 12.94
N MET A 22 -3.16 -7.63 11.94
CA MET A 22 -1.85 -8.10 11.44
C MET A 22 -0.75 -7.96 12.51
N SER A 23 0.16 -8.92 12.53
CA SER A 23 1.32 -8.99 13.42
C SER A 23 2.58 -8.36 12.79
N PRO A 24 3.50 -7.80 13.60
CA PRO A 24 4.79 -7.35 13.10
C PRO A 24 5.57 -8.45 12.37
N GLY A 25 6.13 -8.11 11.20
CA GLY A 25 6.87 -9.01 10.32
C GLY A 25 6.04 -9.57 9.17
N GLU A 26 4.71 -9.52 9.25
CA GLU A 26 3.83 -9.97 8.17
C GLU A 26 4.00 -9.12 6.92
N GLU A 27 3.89 -9.77 5.77
CA GLU A 27 3.99 -9.15 4.45
C GLU A 27 2.61 -8.64 4.01
N CYS A 28 2.60 -7.47 3.38
CA CYS A 28 1.39 -6.84 2.89
C CYS A 28 1.63 -6.25 1.50
N VAL A 29 0.54 -6.07 0.77
CA VAL A 29 0.51 -5.35 -0.51
C VAL A 29 -0.39 -4.15 -0.34
N TYR A 30 0.07 -2.98 -0.75
CA TYR A 30 -0.75 -1.79 -0.90
C TYR A 30 -0.80 -1.39 -2.36
N ALA A 31 -1.95 -0.89 -2.78
CA ALA A 31 -2.20 -0.51 -4.16
C ALA A 31 -2.78 0.89 -4.23
N GLY A 32 -2.42 1.64 -5.27
CA GLY A 32 -2.95 2.97 -5.46
C GLY A 32 -2.45 3.66 -6.73
N TRP A 33 -2.98 4.86 -6.95
CA TRP A 33 -2.62 5.76 -8.04
C TRP A 33 -1.81 6.97 -7.54
N GLY A 34 -1.12 6.82 -6.41
CA GLY A 34 -0.38 7.92 -5.77
C GLY A 34 0.76 8.48 -6.63
N ILE A 35 1.40 9.53 -6.11
CA ILE A 35 2.59 10.12 -6.71
C ILE A 35 3.77 9.15 -6.52
N ASN A 36 4.46 8.81 -7.61
CA ASN A 36 5.54 7.81 -7.59
C ASN A 36 6.94 8.42 -7.54
N GLU A 37 7.08 9.73 -7.78
CA GLU A 37 8.37 10.43 -7.81
C GLU A 37 8.25 11.74 -7.02
N GLU A 38 9.26 12.05 -6.21
CA GLU A 38 9.26 13.24 -5.32
C GLU A 38 9.18 14.59 -6.06
N HIS A 39 9.38 14.60 -7.38
CA HIS A 39 9.46 15.81 -8.20
C HIS A 39 8.40 15.93 -9.30
N ASP A 40 7.69 14.85 -9.63
CA ASP A 40 6.58 14.87 -10.57
C ASP A 40 5.27 14.74 -9.79
N ALA A 41 4.62 15.88 -9.53
CA ALA A 41 3.41 15.96 -8.71
C ALA A 41 2.16 15.30 -9.32
N LYS A 42 2.31 14.52 -10.42
CA LYS A 42 1.18 13.88 -11.09
C LYS A 42 0.94 12.47 -10.51
N PRO A 43 -0.29 12.17 -10.04
CA PRO A 43 -0.72 10.81 -9.75
C PRO A 43 -0.57 9.88 -10.96
N SER A 44 -0.39 8.58 -10.72
CA SER A 44 -0.30 7.56 -11.77
C SER A 44 -1.62 7.42 -12.53
N ASP A 45 -1.56 7.28 -13.86
CA ASP A 45 -2.75 6.92 -14.67
C ASP A 45 -3.09 5.42 -14.56
N GLU A 46 -2.18 4.60 -14.04
CA GLU A 46 -2.33 3.15 -13.86
C GLU A 46 -2.30 2.76 -12.38
N LEU A 47 -3.05 1.72 -12.00
CA LEU A 47 -3.02 1.17 -10.64
C LEU A 47 -1.66 0.50 -10.42
N ARG A 48 -0.95 0.92 -9.38
CA ARG A 48 0.33 0.32 -9.00
C ARG A 48 0.23 -0.41 -7.69
N PHE A 49 1.12 -1.38 -7.52
CA PHE A 49 1.24 -2.21 -6.33
C PHE A 49 2.63 -2.03 -5.74
N ALA A 50 2.71 -2.03 -4.42
CA ALA A 50 3.97 -2.07 -3.71
C ALA A 50 3.87 -3.02 -2.51
N TYR A 51 5.01 -3.64 -2.20
CA TYR A 51 5.12 -4.64 -1.15
C TYR A 51 5.68 -3.99 0.11
N GLY A 52 5.12 -4.36 1.25
CA GLY A 52 5.50 -3.85 2.55
C GLY A 52 5.56 -4.95 3.60
N LYS A 53 6.14 -4.59 4.73
CA LYS A 53 6.04 -5.38 5.97
C LYS A 53 5.40 -4.54 7.06
N ILE A 54 4.64 -5.19 7.91
CA ILE A 54 4.11 -4.60 9.14
C ILE A 54 5.25 -4.50 10.15
N TYR A 55 5.42 -3.34 10.77
CA TYR A 55 6.42 -3.11 11.80
C TYR A 55 5.75 -2.82 13.14
N ALA A 56 6.47 -3.12 14.22
CA ALA A 56 6.07 -2.68 15.55
C ALA A 56 5.95 -1.15 15.57
N ARG A 57 4.89 -0.65 16.21
CA ARG A 57 4.55 0.78 16.30
C ARG A 57 5.74 1.68 16.64
N MET A 58 6.64 1.22 17.53
CA MET A 58 7.85 1.94 17.93
C MET A 58 8.73 2.40 16.75
N PHE A 59 8.72 1.70 15.61
CA PHE A 59 9.53 2.07 14.45
C PHE A 59 8.99 3.28 13.68
N CYS A 60 7.71 3.62 13.82
CA CYS A 60 7.11 4.79 13.19
C CYS A 60 7.14 6.02 14.12
N VAL A 61 7.07 5.83 15.46
CA VAL A 61 7.08 6.94 16.44
C VAL A 61 8.35 7.81 16.33
N GLY A 62 9.50 7.23 15.96
CA GLY A 62 10.74 8.00 15.73
C GLY A 62 10.73 8.92 14.50
N TRP A 63 9.69 8.84 13.66
CA TRP A 63 9.59 9.56 12.37
C TRP A 63 8.33 10.43 12.26
N LEU A 64 7.44 10.35 13.25
CA LEU A 64 6.17 11.07 13.24
C LEU A 64 6.24 12.29 14.16
N VAL A 65 5.53 13.34 13.76
CA VAL A 65 5.36 14.57 14.57
C VAL A 65 4.32 14.36 15.67
N GLU A 66 3.47 13.33 15.53
CA GLU A 66 2.37 13.00 16.44
C GLU A 66 2.46 11.54 16.88
N ASP A 67 1.94 11.24 18.07
CA ASP A 67 1.83 9.88 18.59
C ASP A 67 0.86 9.07 17.73
N LEU A 68 1.30 7.90 17.27
CA LEU A 68 0.42 6.93 16.62
C LEU A 68 -0.74 6.59 17.54
N GLN A 69 -1.92 6.28 17.01
CA GLN A 69 -3.04 5.76 17.79
C GLN A 69 -3.01 4.21 17.86
N ASP A 70 -3.76 3.63 18.79
CA ASP A 70 -3.77 2.17 19.02
C ASP A 70 -4.37 1.38 17.84
N TYR A 71 -5.12 2.05 16.95
CA TYR A 71 -5.71 1.45 15.75
C TYR A 71 -4.85 1.61 14.48
N GLU A 72 -3.62 2.14 14.60
CA GLU A 72 -2.76 2.43 13.47
C GLU A 72 -1.62 1.41 13.32
N PHE A 73 -1.32 1.05 12.07
CA PHE A 73 -0.23 0.15 11.72
C PHE A 73 0.92 0.89 11.06
N CYS A 74 2.15 0.48 11.38
CA CYS A 74 3.35 0.97 10.72
C CYS A 74 3.69 0.05 9.55
N ILE A 75 3.65 0.58 8.32
CA ILE A 75 4.02 -0.18 7.11
C ILE A 75 5.29 0.44 6.53
N ARG A 76 6.29 -0.39 6.24
CA ARG A 76 7.48 0.04 5.51
C ARG A 76 7.56 -0.70 4.18
N PRO A 77 7.89 -0.02 3.07
CA PRO A 77 8.18 -0.68 1.81
C PRO A 77 9.31 -1.69 2.01
N VAL A 78 9.12 -2.91 1.51
CA VAL A 78 10.24 -3.84 1.33
C VAL A 78 11.01 -3.29 0.14
N ARG A 79 12.12 -2.58 0.39
CA ARG A 79 13.09 -2.32 -0.68
C ARG A 79 13.65 -3.67 -1.07
N ASP A 80 13.13 -4.25 -2.14
CA ASP A 80 13.93 -5.21 -2.88
C ASP A 80 15.14 -4.40 -3.39
N SER A 81 16.32 -4.69 -2.85
CA SER A 81 17.59 -4.09 -3.24
C SER A 81 17.92 -4.28 -4.74
N SER A 82 17.05 -4.95 -5.50
CA SER A 82 17.11 -5.12 -6.96
C SER A 82 16.29 -4.10 -7.76
N ALA A 83 15.44 -3.28 -7.14
CA ALA A 83 14.59 -2.32 -7.86
C ALA A 83 15.14 -0.87 -7.95
N ILE A 84 16.42 -0.66 -7.62
CA ILE A 84 17.18 0.44 -8.22
C ILE A 84 17.57 -0.01 -9.64
N MET A 85 16.59 -0.15 -10.52
CA MET A 85 16.89 -0.02 -11.94
C MET A 85 16.87 1.47 -12.25
N HIS A 86 18.08 2.00 -12.34
CA HIS A 86 18.39 3.30 -12.89
C HIS A 86 17.60 3.58 -14.18
N ALA A 87 17.12 4.83 -14.27
CA ALA A 87 16.93 5.64 -15.48
C ALA A 87 15.97 5.14 -16.57
#